data_AF-A0A2U0SBW8-F1
#
_entry.id   AF-A0A2U0SBW8-F1
#
_cell.length_a   1.000
_cell.length_b   1.000
_cell.length_c   1.000
_cell.angle_alpha   90.00
_cell.angle_beta   90.00
_cell.angle_gamma   90.00
#
_symmetry.space_group_name_H-M   'P 1'
#
loop_
_entity.id
_entity.type
_entity.pdbx_description
1 polymer ?
#
loop_
_entity_poly.entity_id
_entity_poly.type
_entity_poly.pdbx_seq_one_letter_code
_entity_poly.pdbx_strand_id
1 'polypeptide(L)'
;MSCIANTTRSVVRWKGNPARYRHRDRPALATVFPFLSCRHRSRCAFVTTPQGETMIRLLHAALALAVGLFLWAGPAAAQGNPCGLNPAKIITEIRHPHKSELTVLVAHRGLHAQLHTDAFSRTPENSRESLDNVAATCFEAAEIDIRRTSDGVLVLSHDFKWGREAEVPQGGICCYDPWKDTGGNPDVGSVTFQQTKIWKLRNFKNWQTGIWAETPVSLPEILNHYKSKGFGFVLFIDVKNKDDFRQAWINVVQAGMNERVVFKIGATEFPRAIDFSKFMSTNYLGSWGTDANHINFMPVYNTGDIGNRGIAGGRGESGVLDSLISYEDWEDDTGQNFFAAAEVNMKAPGAILASLLINLQRGDRGNFSSGIFHPITEYGDPKTNSYYYRSDASCCNKLSAYYFNGGSSLPSDTVDLRENRPFILQHVSGNYFNIVTSDDVYNLNSEIAKLNRRNTLKYFK
;
A
#
# COMPACT_ATOMS: atom_id res chain seq x y z
N MET A 1 65.45 -9.72 -15.64
CA MET A 1 64.98 -10.17 -16.97
C MET A 1 63.86 -9.24 -17.40
N SER A 2 64.12 -8.52 -18.49
CA SER A 2 63.25 -7.50 -19.09
C SER A 2 61.98 -8.09 -19.69
N CYS A 3 60.87 -7.35 -19.63
CA CYS A 3 60.29 -6.71 -20.82
C CYS A 3 59.11 -5.81 -20.47
N ILE A 4 59.17 -4.60 -21.03
CA ILE A 4 58.18 -3.54 -21.07
C ILE A 4 57.19 -3.84 -22.21
N ALA A 5 55.90 -3.57 -22.04
CA ALA A 5 55.03 -3.19 -23.16
C ALA A 5 53.87 -2.31 -22.67
N ASN A 6 53.87 -1.09 -23.18
CA ASN A 6 52.90 -0.02 -23.02
C ASN A 6 52.13 0.07 -24.35
N THR A 7 50.80 0.08 -24.37
CA THR A 7 49.98 0.51 -25.53
C THR A 7 48.58 0.91 -25.05
N THR A 8 48.32 2.21 -24.90
CA THR A 8 47.58 3.12 -25.81
C THR A 8 46.06 2.95 -25.90
N ARG A 9 45.40 4.06 -25.54
CA ARG A 9 44.00 4.45 -25.77
C ARG A 9 43.51 4.13 -27.18
N SER A 10 42.24 3.73 -27.28
CA SER A 10 41.40 4.03 -28.44
C SER A 10 40.02 4.54 -27.96
N VAL A 11 39.75 5.80 -28.33
CA VAL A 11 38.48 6.49 -28.16
C VAL A 11 37.64 6.14 -29.38
N VAL A 12 36.58 5.35 -29.21
CA VAL A 12 35.60 5.13 -30.29
C VAL A 12 34.54 6.22 -30.20
N ARG A 13 34.69 7.21 -31.07
CA ARG A 13 33.78 8.33 -31.29
C ARG A 13 32.68 7.84 -32.25
N TRP A 14 31.50 7.54 -31.73
CA TRP A 14 30.32 7.30 -32.58
C TRP A 14 29.81 8.65 -33.12
N LYS A 15 30.04 8.90 -34.41
CA LYS A 15 29.33 9.91 -35.21
C LYS A 15 28.23 9.19 -35.99
N GLY A 16 26.99 9.35 -35.56
CA GLY A 16 25.79 8.97 -36.32
C GLY A 16 24.94 10.20 -36.59
N ASN A 17 24.77 10.53 -37.86
CA ASN A 17 24.13 11.73 -38.39
C ASN A 17 22.60 11.68 -38.21
N PRO A 18 21.90 12.77 -37.84
CA PRO A 18 20.45 12.78 -37.71
C PRO A 18 19.77 12.87 -39.09
N ALA A 19 19.00 11.84 -39.44
CA ALA A 19 18.14 11.86 -40.62
C ALA A 19 16.85 12.65 -40.31
N ARG A 20 16.64 13.68 -41.13
CA ARG A 20 15.46 14.55 -41.21
C ARG A 20 14.17 13.73 -41.33
N TYR A 21 13.25 13.90 -40.39
CA TYR A 21 11.84 13.50 -40.59
C TYR A 21 11.03 14.72 -41.06
N ARG A 22 10.47 14.59 -42.26
CA ARG A 22 9.58 15.57 -42.90
C ARG A 22 8.21 15.52 -42.24
N HIS A 23 7.65 16.71 -42.00
CA HIS A 23 6.22 16.91 -41.84
C HIS A 23 5.45 16.33 -43.03
N ARG A 24 4.41 15.54 -42.74
CA ARG A 24 3.31 15.25 -43.66
C ARG A 24 1.99 15.34 -42.90
N ASP A 25 1.28 16.42 -43.19
CA ASP A 25 -0.14 16.52 -43.51
C ASP A 25 -1.12 15.64 -42.71
N ARG A 26 -1.85 16.32 -41.81
CA ARG A 26 -3.12 15.86 -41.25
C ARG A 26 -4.22 15.97 -42.31
N PRO A 27 -5.06 14.96 -42.54
CA PRO A 27 -6.35 15.16 -43.17
C PRO A 27 -7.39 15.60 -42.13
N ALA A 28 -8.15 16.62 -42.52
CA ALA A 28 -9.27 17.19 -41.77
C ALA A 28 -10.42 16.17 -41.63
N LEU A 29 -10.93 16.01 -40.40
CA LEU A 29 -12.19 15.32 -40.15
C LEU A 29 -13.34 16.33 -40.24
N ALA A 30 -14.20 16.08 -41.22
CA ALA A 30 -15.40 16.84 -41.52
C ALA A 30 -16.43 16.73 -40.39
N THR A 31 -16.91 17.87 -39.92
CA THR A 31 -18.04 18.00 -39.00
C THR A 31 -19.32 17.99 -39.83
N VAL A 32 -20.14 16.96 -39.68
CA VAL A 32 -21.47 16.87 -40.32
C VAL A 32 -22.50 17.53 -39.40
N PHE A 33 -23.05 18.65 -39.85
CA PHE A 33 -24.31 19.21 -39.37
C PHE A 33 -25.49 18.41 -39.92
N PRO A 34 -26.58 18.21 -39.15
CA PRO A 34 -27.89 18.11 -39.73
C PRO A 34 -28.71 19.39 -39.49
N PHE A 35 -29.39 19.74 -40.57
CA PHE A 35 -30.27 20.87 -40.77
C PHE A 35 -31.44 20.94 -39.80
N LEU A 36 -31.84 22.19 -39.52
CA LEU A 36 -33.17 22.57 -39.08
C LEU A 36 -34.25 22.06 -40.05
N SER A 37 -35.35 21.54 -39.51
CA SER A 37 -36.66 21.70 -40.13
C SER A 37 -37.62 22.27 -39.09
N CYS A 38 -38.22 23.41 -39.44
CA CYS A 38 -39.17 24.15 -38.64
C CYS A 38 -40.55 23.98 -39.28
N ARG A 39 -41.58 23.58 -38.52
CA ARG A 39 -42.99 23.91 -38.78
C ARG A 39 -43.85 23.50 -37.57
N HIS A 40 -44.29 24.47 -36.79
CA HIS A 40 -45.73 24.72 -36.66
C HIS A 40 -46.01 26.05 -35.93
N ARG A 41 -46.88 26.83 -36.55
CA ARG A 41 -47.47 28.08 -36.06
C ARG A 41 -48.41 27.79 -34.89
N SER A 42 -48.44 28.67 -33.90
CA SER A 42 -49.68 29.14 -33.26
C SER A 42 -49.43 30.49 -32.58
N ARG A 43 -50.27 31.46 -32.93
CA ARG A 43 -50.28 32.85 -32.46
C ARG A 43 -50.99 32.92 -31.11
N CYS A 44 -50.50 33.74 -30.19
CA CYS A 44 -51.34 34.41 -29.20
C CYS A 44 -50.96 35.89 -29.16
N ALA A 45 -51.97 36.74 -29.37
CA ALA A 45 -51.88 38.19 -29.41
C ALA A 45 -51.88 38.76 -27.98
N PHE A 46 -51.04 39.75 -27.73
CA PHE A 46 -51.14 40.60 -26.55
C PHE A 46 -51.99 41.83 -26.90
N VAL A 47 -53.11 41.95 -26.19
CA VAL A 47 -53.92 43.18 -26.12
C VAL A 47 -53.37 44.00 -24.96
N THR A 48 -52.97 45.23 -25.25
CA THR A 48 -52.61 46.24 -24.25
C THR A 48 -53.77 47.20 -24.07
N THR A 49 -54.21 47.40 -22.83
CA THR A 49 -54.82 48.67 -22.40
C THR A 49 -54.41 48.97 -20.95
N PRO A 50 -54.08 50.24 -20.63
CA PRO A 50 -53.55 50.64 -19.33
C PRO A 50 -54.67 51.17 -18.42
N GLN A 51 -54.56 50.95 -17.10
CA GLN A 51 -55.02 51.86 -16.04
C GLN A 51 -54.96 51.13 -14.68
N GLY A 52 -54.46 51.83 -13.65
CA GLY A 52 -54.65 51.42 -12.25
C GLY A 52 -53.40 51.47 -11.39
N GLU A 53 -52.82 52.67 -11.24
CA GLU A 53 -51.99 52.97 -10.08
C GLU A 53 -52.80 52.86 -8.78
N THR A 54 -52.09 52.75 -7.65
CA THR A 54 -52.57 52.79 -6.25
C THR A 54 -53.29 51.56 -5.70
N MET A 55 -52.53 50.55 -5.21
CA MET A 55 -52.83 49.80 -3.95
C MET A 55 -51.88 48.61 -3.67
N ILE A 56 -50.54 48.74 -3.75
CA ILE A 56 -49.65 47.67 -3.20
C ILE A 56 -48.42 48.28 -2.52
N ARG A 57 -48.65 49.09 -1.47
CA ARG A 57 -47.58 49.53 -0.53
C ARG A 57 -47.75 48.98 0.89
N LEU A 58 -48.64 48.01 1.09
CA LEU A 58 -48.88 47.36 2.39
C LEU A 58 -48.80 45.82 2.36
N LEU A 59 -48.18 45.25 1.32
CA LEU A 59 -47.93 43.80 1.19
C LEU A 59 -46.45 43.44 0.98
N HIS A 60 -45.54 44.41 1.19
CA HIS A 60 -44.09 44.21 1.06
C HIS A 60 -43.34 44.24 2.40
N ALA A 61 -44.02 44.45 3.54
CA ALA A 61 -43.39 44.47 4.86
C ALA A 61 -43.55 43.16 5.67
N ALA A 62 -44.37 42.20 5.21
CA ALA A 62 -44.56 40.90 5.86
C ALA A 62 -43.92 39.72 5.11
N LEU A 63 -43.37 39.94 3.91
CA LEU A 63 -42.64 38.92 3.13
C LEU A 63 -41.11 39.11 3.14
N ALA A 64 -40.61 40.06 3.94
CA ALA A 64 -39.17 40.32 4.14
C ALA A 64 -38.63 39.74 5.47
N LEU A 65 -39.49 39.07 6.26
CA LEU A 65 -39.16 38.47 7.55
C LEU A 65 -39.36 36.93 7.58
N ALA A 66 -39.53 36.31 6.41
CA ALA A 66 -39.63 34.85 6.23
C ALA A 66 -38.65 34.29 5.18
N VAL A 67 -37.65 35.07 4.76
CA VAL A 67 -36.59 34.65 3.81
C VAL A 67 -35.19 34.63 4.47
N GLY A 68 -35.08 35.07 5.73
CA GLY A 68 -33.82 35.13 6.46
C GLY A 68 -33.69 34.05 7.54
N LEU A 69 -33.80 32.78 7.18
CA LEU A 69 -33.37 31.64 8.03
C LEU A 69 -33.28 30.32 7.23
N PHE A 70 -32.90 30.37 5.96
CA PHE A 70 -32.13 29.25 5.41
C PHE A 70 -30.72 29.41 5.95
N LEU A 71 -30.52 28.94 7.20
CA LEU A 71 -29.22 28.44 7.60
C LEU A 71 -28.88 27.37 6.57
N TRP A 72 -28.08 27.76 5.59
CA TRP A 72 -27.26 26.85 4.83
C TRP A 72 -26.35 26.19 5.88
N ALA A 73 -26.89 25.18 6.56
CA ALA A 73 -26.09 24.03 6.93
C ALA A 73 -25.65 23.45 5.59
N GLY A 74 -24.61 24.05 5.01
CA GLY A 74 -23.78 23.33 4.05
C GLY A 74 -23.48 21.99 4.71
N PRO A 75 -23.41 20.89 3.95
CA PRO A 75 -23.03 19.61 4.54
C PRO A 75 -21.78 19.90 5.36
N ALA A 76 -21.85 19.69 6.67
CA ALA A 76 -20.67 19.69 7.50
C ALA A 76 -19.76 18.70 6.79
N ALA A 77 -18.77 19.22 6.06
CA ALA A 77 -17.81 18.40 5.37
C ALA A 77 -17.29 17.49 6.47
N ALA A 78 -17.53 16.18 6.33
CA ALA A 78 -17.16 15.20 7.31
C ALA A 78 -15.76 15.58 7.78
N GLN A 79 -15.61 15.89 9.07
CA GLN A 79 -14.32 16.21 9.66
C GLN A 79 -13.58 14.88 9.82
N GLY A 80 -13.40 14.22 8.67
CA GLY A 80 -12.71 12.97 8.50
C GLY A 80 -11.25 13.31 8.59
N ASN A 81 -10.71 13.04 9.77
CA ASN A 81 -9.33 12.95 10.21
C ASN A 81 -9.34 13.28 11.71
N PRO A 82 -9.96 12.43 12.54
CA PRO A 82 -10.21 12.75 13.96
C PRO A 82 -8.91 13.04 14.74
N CYS A 83 -7.78 12.55 14.24
CA CYS A 83 -6.48 12.71 14.84
C CYS A 83 -5.67 13.89 14.28
N GLY A 84 -6.12 14.55 13.21
CA GLY A 84 -5.37 15.66 12.58
C GLY A 84 -4.08 15.22 11.88
N LEU A 85 -3.91 13.93 11.57
CA LEU A 85 -2.72 13.40 10.90
C LEU A 85 -2.56 13.97 9.49
N ASN A 86 -1.33 14.26 9.07
CA ASN A 86 -1.04 14.74 7.72
C ASN A 86 -0.28 13.66 6.92
N PRO A 87 -0.94 12.96 5.97
CA PRO A 87 -0.30 11.91 5.17
C PRO A 87 0.99 12.35 4.47
N ALA A 88 1.03 13.58 3.96
CA ALA A 88 2.21 14.10 3.27
C ALA A 88 3.41 14.26 4.22
N LYS A 89 3.16 14.67 5.48
CA LYS A 89 4.21 14.70 6.50
C LYS A 89 4.67 13.31 6.91
N ILE A 90 3.73 12.36 7.05
CA ILE A 90 4.07 10.96 7.36
C ILE A 90 4.92 10.35 6.23
N ILE A 91 4.56 10.55 4.96
CA ILE A 91 5.36 10.14 3.80
C ILE A 91 6.73 10.83 3.79
N THR A 92 6.79 12.12 4.15
CA THR A 92 8.07 12.82 4.29
C THR A 92 8.97 12.15 5.33
N GLU A 93 8.43 11.77 6.49
CA GLU A 93 9.17 11.05 7.53
C GLU A 93 9.51 9.60 7.13
N ILE A 94 8.70 8.98 6.28
CA ILE A 94 9.03 7.68 5.66
C ILE A 94 10.24 7.85 4.73
N ARG A 95 10.26 8.86 3.85
CA ARG A 95 11.35 9.12 2.89
C ARG A 95 12.64 9.60 3.56
N HIS A 96 12.52 10.52 4.50
CA HIS A 96 13.63 11.21 5.14
C HIS A 96 13.52 11.09 6.66
N PRO A 97 13.82 9.91 7.21
CA PRO A 97 13.50 9.63 8.60
C PRO A 97 14.43 10.36 9.58
N HIS A 98 13.83 11.03 10.56
CA HIS A 98 14.51 11.44 11.78
C HIS A 98 14.71 10.22 12.69
N LYS A 99 15.57 9.28 12.27
CA LYS A 99 15.67 7.95 12.87
C LYS A 99 15.76 8.01 14.38
N SER A 100 16.60 8.89 14.96
CA SER A 100 16.79 9.01 16.41
C SER A 100 15.58 9.49 17.22
N GLU A 101 14.54 10.04 16.59
CA GLU A 101 13.38 10.63 17.28
C GLU A 101 12.06 9.93 16.95
N LEU A 102 12.00 9.25 15.81
CA LEU A 102 10.76 8.73 15.26
C LEU A 102 10.94 7.38 14.58
N THR A 103 10.05 6.47 14.92
CA THR A 103 9.82 5.21 14.23
C THR A 103 8.37 5.17 13.80
N VAL A 104 8.13 5.00 12.50
CA VAL A 104 6.80 4.81 11.91
C VAL A 104 6.30 3.40 12.25
N LEU A 105 5.08 3.30 12.76
CA LEU A 105 4.37 2.07 13.00
C LEU A 105 3.29 1.89 11.95
N VAL A 106 3.30 0.72 11.30
CA VAL A 106 2.33 0.34 10.28
C VAL A 106 1.52 -0.83 10.82
N ALA A 107 0.22 -0.63 11.03
CA ALA A 107 -0.70 -1.69 11.44
C ALA A 107 -0.87 -2.69 10.30
N HIS A 108 -0.27 -3.88 10.43
CA HIS A 108 -0.33 -4.93 9.42
C HIS A 108 -1.78 -5.40 9.22
N ARG A 109 -2.29 -5.32 7.99
CA ARG A 109 -3.70 -5.62 7.64
C ARG A 109 -4.74 -4.80 8.41
N GLY A 110 -4.35 -3.65 8.95
CA GLY A 110 -5.12 -2.79 9.85
C GLY A 110 -5.13 -3.27 11.31
N LEU A 111 -5.93 -2.64 12.18
CA LEU A 111 -6.10 -3.07 13.57
C LEU A 111 -7.20 -4.12 13.66
N HIS A 112 -6.80 -5.37 13.55
CA HIS A 112 -7.69 -6.52 13.62
C HIS A 112 -7.47 -7.34 14.89
N ALA A 113 -8.33 -8.33 15.08
CA ALA A 113 -8.24 -9.24 16.20
C ALA A 113 -6.86 -9.94 16.20
N GLN A 114 -6.29 -10.24 17.38
CA GLN A 114 -5.03 -10.98 17.52
C GLN A 114 -5.05 -11.96 18.69
N LEU A 115 -4.19 -12.97 18.68
CA LEU A 115 -4.28 -14.09 19.62
C LEU A 115 -4.03 -13.63 21.07
N HIS A 116 -3.07 -12.73 21.23
CA HIS A 116 -2.52 -12.32 22.52
C HIS A 116 -3.12 -11.00 23.04
N THR A 117 -4.16 -10.48 22.39
CA THR A 117 -4.88 -9.28 22.84
C THR A 117 -6.38 -9.44 22.65
N ASP A 118 -7.14 -8.80 23.54
CA ASP A 118 -8.59 -8.65 23.39
C ASP A 118 -8.97 -7.36 22.64
N ALA A 119 -7.99 -6.48 22.40
CA ALA A 119 -8.16 -5.30 21.56
C ALA A 119 -8.60 -5.76 20.17
N PHE A 120 -9.72 -5.23 19.69
CA PHE A 120 -10.29 -5.53 18.38
C PHE A 120 -10.60 -7.01 18.15
N SER A 121 -10.82 -7.80 19.21
CA SER A 121 -10.98 -9.27 19.19
C SER A 121 -12.03 -9.86 18.22
N ARG A 122 -12.89 -9.02 17.63
CA ARG A 122 -13.90 -9.44 16.65
C ARG A 122 -13.66 -8.94 15.22
N THR A 123 -12.73 -8.01 15.04
CA THR A 123 -12.48 -7.34 13.78
C THR A 123 -11.66 -8.24 12.85
N PRO A 124 -12.12 -8.54 11.62
CA PRO A 124 -11.34 -9.25 10.62
C PRO A 124 -10.14 -8.43 10.13
N GLU A 125 -9.06 -9.10 9.76
CA GLU A 125 -7.95 -8.47 9.01
C GLU A 125 -8.44 -7.97 7.64
N ASN A 126 -7.71 -7.03 7.04
CA ASN A 126 -7.97 -6.59 5.66
C ASN A 126 -9.44 -6.13 5.42
N SER A 127 -10.04 -5.48 6.42
CA SER A 127 -11.45 -5.09 6.46
C SER A 127 -11.62 -3.57 6.56
N ARG A 128 -12.84 -3.06 6.35
CA ARG A 128 -13.10 -1.62 6.54
C ARG A 128 -12.97 -1.27 8.02
N GLU A 129 -13.51 -2.10 8.89
CA GLU A 129 -13.43 -1.91 10.33
C GLU A 129 -12.00 -1.93 10.86
N SER A 130 -11.10 -2.77 10.34
CA SER A 130 -9.70 -2.75 10.77
C SER A 130 -9.02 -1.41 10.46
N LEU A 131 -9.44 -0.72 9.40
CA LEU A 131 -9.00 0.64 9.08
C LEU A 131 -9.72 1.73 9.89
N ASP A 132 -11.03 1.57 10.17
CA ASP A 132 -11.75 2.45 11.10
C ASP A 132 -11.07 2.44 12.48
N ASN A 133 -10.62 1.27 12.95
CA ASN A 133 -9.88 1.12 14.20
C ASN A 133 -8.52 1.84 14.18
N VAL A 134 -7.78 1.78 13.07
CA VAL A 134 -6.51 2.52 12.90
C VAL A 134 -6.77 4.03 13.02
N ALA A 135 -7.79 4.53 12.31
CA ALA A 135 -8.15 5.94 12.39
C ALA A 135 -8.59 6.35 13.81
N ALA A 136 -9.34 5.51 14.51
CA ALA A 136 -9.82 5.79 15.87
C ALA A 136 -8.70 5.78 16.93
N THR A 137 -7.58 5.12 16.65
CA THR A 137 -6.42 5.01 17.56
C THR A 137 -5.26 5.93 17.19
N CYS A 138 -5.41 6.74 16.13
CA CYS A 138 -4.43 7.72 15.68
C CYS A 138 -3.06 7.13 15.29
N PHE A 139 -3.03 5.87 14.83
CA PHE A 139 -1.83 5.33 14.19
C PHE A 139 -1.59 6.00 12.84
N GLU A 140 -0.33 6.29 12.55
CA GLU A 140 0.08 7.04 11.37
C GLU A 140 0.05 6.23 10.07
N ALA A 141 -0.01 4.89 10.14
CA ALA A 141 -0.06 4.05 8.97
C ALA A 141 -0.75 2.71 9.22
N ALA A 142 -1.31 2.15 8.15
CA ALA A 142 -1.82 0.79 8.08
C ALA A 142 -1.42 0.17 6.75
N GLU A 143 -1.31 -1.15 6.74
CA GLU A 143 -1.03 -1.95 5.54
C GLU A 143 -2.28 -2.77 5.17
N ILE A 144 -2.44 -3.04 3.88
CA ILE A 144 -3.44 -3.95 3.31
C ILE A 144 -2.82 -4.83 2.22
N ASP A 145 -3.24 -6.08 2.17
CA ASP A 145 -2.77 -7.06 1.19
C ASP A 145 -3.72 -7.15 -0.01
N ILE A 146 -3.16 -7.24 -1.22
CA ILE A 146 -3.94 -7.30 -2.46
C ILE A 146 -3.77 -8.63 -3.19
N ARG A 147 -4.91 -9.16 -3.65
CA ARG A 147 -5.01 -10.31 -4.56
C ARG A 147 -5.99 -10.01 -5.69
N ARG A 148 -5.95 -10.82 -6.75
CA ARG A 148 -6.83 -10.69 -7.92
C ARG A 148 -7.81 -11.86 -8.01
N THR A 149 -9.08 -11.54 -8.17
CA THR A 149 -10.18 -12.48 -8.47
C THR A 149 -10.18 -12.91 -9.93
N SER A 150 -10.95 -13.94 -10.28
CA SER A 150 -10.99 -14.48 -11.65
C SER A 150 -11.51 -13.50 -12.71
N ASP A 151 -12.34 -12.55 -12.30
CA ASP A 151 -12.87 -11.44 -13.12
C ASP A 151 -11.97 -10.19 -13.08
N GLY A 152 -10.76 -10.30 -12.53
CA GLY A 152 -9.73 -9.25 -12.59
C GLY A 152 -9.86 -8.16 -11.52
N VAL A 153 -10.79 -8.28 -10.57
CA VAL A 153 -10.97 -7.30 -9.49
C VAL A 153 -9.90 -7.51 -8.42
N LEU A 154 -9.21 -6.43 -8.06
CA LEU A 154 -8.29 -6.42 -6.93
C LEU A 154 -9.06 -6.36 -5.61
N VAL A 155 -8.85 -7.36 -4.77
CA VAL A 155 -9.51 -7.56 -3.48
C VAL A 155 -8.50 -7.56 -2.34
N LEU A 156 -8.96 -7.18 -1.16
CA LEU A 156 -8.17 -7.28 0.05
C LEU A 156 -8.18 -8.72 0.55
N SER A 157 -7.01 -9.34 0.56
CA SER A 157 -6.78 -10.72 1.02
C SER A 157 -5.28 -10.94 1.15
N HIS A 158 -4.82 -11.48 2.26
CA HIS A 158 -3.43 -11.88 2.42
C HIS A 158 -3.17 -13.21 1.73
N ASP A 159 -4.04 -14.17 1.99
CA ASP A 159 -3.87 -15.55 1.55
C ASP A 159 -4.10 -15.71 0.04
N PHE A 160 -3.59 -16.80 -0.52
CA PHE A 160 -3.92 -17.25 -1.87
C PHE A 160 -5.30 -17.88 -1.94
N LYS A 161 -5.90 -18.25 -0.80
CA LYS A 161 -7.19 -18.93 -0.69
C LYS A 161 -8.08 -18.30 0.38
N TRP A 162 -9.39 -18.36 0.18
CA TRP A 162 -10.37 -17.65 1.02
C TRP A 162 -10.72 -18.31 2.35
N GLY A 163 -10.39 -19.59 2.53
CA GLY A 163 -10.96 -20.41 3.59
C GLY A 163 -10.64 -19.91 5.00
N ARG A 164 -9.54 -19.18 5.23
CA ARG A 164 -9.23 -18.61 6.55
C ARG A 164 -9.96 -17.28 6.78
N GLU A 165 -10.00 -16.43 5.77
CA GLU A 165 -10.45 -15.03 5.86
C GLU A 165 -11.97 -14.86 5.69
N ALA A 166 -12.66 -15.84 5.11
CA ALA A 166 -14.09 -15.77 4.83
C ALA A 166 -14.84 -17.08 5.16
N GLU A 167 -16.15 -16.97 5.40
CA GLU A 167 -17.06 -18.11 5.51
C GLU A 167 -17.45 -18.63 4.12
N VAL A 168 -16.56 -19.41 3.51
CA VAL A 168 -16.87 -20.07 2.25
C VAL A 168 -17.66 -21.36 2.54
N PRO A 169 -18.94 -21.46 2.15
CA PRO A 169 -19.73 -22.65 2.40
C PRO A 169 -19.30 -23.79 1.46
N GLN A 170 -19.15 -25.01 2.00
CA GLN A 170 -18.96 -26.23 1.20
C GLN A 170 -19.64 -27.43 1.87
N GLY A 171 -20.54 -28.10 1.14
CA GLY A 171 -21.14 -29.37 1.61
C GLY A 171 -21.93 -29.28 2.91
N GLY A 172 -22.52 -28.11 3.22
CA GLY A 172 -23.27 -27.89 4.47
C GLY A 172 -22.41 -27.55 5.70
N ILE A 173 -21.08 -27.51 5.55
CA ILE A 173 -20.14 -27.01 6.55
C ILE A 173 -19.85 -25.54 6.21
N CYS A 174 -20.17 -24.63 7.12
CA CYS A 174 -20.09 -23.19 6.83
C CYS A 174 -18.66 -22.62 6.88
N CYS A 175 -17.70 -23.31 7.49
CA CYS A 175 -16.35 -22.77 7.57
C CYS A 175 -15.27 -23.82 7.36
N TYR A 176 -14.26 -23.41 6.59
CA TYR A 176 -13.00 -24.14 6.46
C TYR A 176 -12.28 -24.24 7.81
N ASP A 177 -11.82 -25.45 8.09
CA ASP A 177 -10.99 -25.85 9.22
C ASP A 177 -9.53 -25.94 8.74
N PRO A 178 -8.70 -24.92 9.02
CA PRO A 178 -7.31 -24.93 8.58
C PRO A 178 -6.45 -25.96 9.30
N TRP A 179 -6.90 -26.59 10.41
CA TRP A 179 -6.16 -27.67 11.09
C TRP A 179 -6.26 -28.98 10.33
N LYS A 180 -7.44 -29.24 9.79
CA LYS A 180 -7.70 -30.47 9.03
C LYS A 180 -7.57 -30.27 7.54
N ASP A 181 -7.42 -29.02 7.11
CA ASP A 181 -7.49 -28.63 5.70
C ASP A 181 -8.79 -29.13 5.05
N THR A 182 -9.92 -28.89 5.71
CA THR A 182 -11.25 -29.35 5.26
C THR A 182 -12.27 -28.21 5.21
N GLY A 183 -13.20 -28.27 4.26
CA GLY A 183 -14.20 -27.23 4.01
C GLY A 183 -13.82 -26.29 2.85
N GLY A 184 -14.62 -25.23 2.65
CA GLY A 184 -14.49 -24.30 1.52
C GLY A 184 -13.19 -23.49 1.55
N ASN A 185 -12.25 -23.79 0.66
CA ASN A 185 -10.98 -23.05 0.54
C ASN A 185 -10.56 -22.81 -0.93
N PRO A 186 -11.38 -22.13 -1.74
CA PRO A 186 -11.05 -21.85 -3.13
C PRO A 186 -9.90 -20.85 -3.23
N ASP A 187 -9.11 -20.96 -4.30
CA ASP A 187 -8.10 -19.95 -4.64
C ASP A 187 -8.79 -18.62 -4.90
N VAL A 188 -8.18 -17.50 -4.48
CA VAL A 188 -8.74 -16.16 -4.71
C VAL A 188 -8.96 -15.91 -6.19
N GLY A 189 -8.01 -16.31 -7.03
CA GLY A 189 -8.08 -16.19 -8.49
C GLY A 189 -9.04 -17.16 -9.18
N SER A 190 -9.71 -18.05 -8.44
CA SER A 190 -10.70 -19.00 -9.00
C SER A 190 -12.15 -18.51 -8.89
N VAL A 191 -12.39 -17.47 -8.11
CA VAL A 191 -13.73 -16.93 -7.84
C VAL A 191 -13.86 -15.49 -8.31
N THR A 192 -15.06 -15.11 -8.74
CA THR A 192 -15.38 -13.72 -9.11
C THR A 192 -15.59 -12.87 -7.86
N PHE A 193 -15.39 -11.57 -7.98
CA PHE A 193 -15.66 -10.65 -6.87
C PHE A 193 -17.12 -10.69 -6.41
N GLN A 194 -18.09 -10.83 -7.31
CA GLN A 194 -19.50 -10.93 -6.92
C GLN A 194 -19.80 -12.18 -6.07
N GLN A 195 -19.11 -13.28 -6.33
CA GLN A 195 -19.21 -14.48 -5.47
C GLN A 195 -18.63 -14.24 -4.08
N THR A 196 -17.62 -13.39 -3.92
CA THR A 196 -17.08 -13.11 -2.59
C THR A 196 -18.02 -12.22 -1.76
N LYS A 197 -18.87 -11.40 -2.41
CA LYS A 197 -19.83 -10.52 -1.71
C LYS A 197 -20.95 -11.24 -0.96
N ILE A 198 -21.20 -12.51 -1.24
CA ILE A 198 -22.17 -13.30 -0.48
C ILE A 198 -21.56 -13.93 0.78
N TRP A 199 -20.24 -13.91 0.93
CA TRP A 199 -19.55 -14.40 2.11
C TRP A 199 -19.36 -13.29 3.13
N LYS A 200 -19.27 -13.70 4.39
CA LYS A 200 -18.82 -12.86 5.49
C LYS A 200 -17.33 -13.08 5.80
N LEU A 201 -16.67 -12.00 6.22
CA LEU A 201 -15.30 -12.05 6.71
C LEU A 201 -15.25 -12.75 8.07
N ARG A 202 -14.09 -13.32 8.39
CA ARG A 202 -13.86 -14.00 9.67
C ARG A 202 -12.73 -13.36 10.45
N ASN A 203 -12.86 -13.35 11.76
CA ASN A 203 -11.73 -13.07 12.64
C ASN A 203 -10.93 -14.36 12.91
N PHE A 204 -9.63 -14.18 13.04
CA PHE A 204 -8.65 -15.26 13.21
C PHE A 204 -8.69 -15.89 14.64
N LYS A 205 -9.30 -15.24 15.65
CA LYS A 205 -9.32 -15.71 17.06
C LYS A 205 -10.22 -16.91 17.27
N ASN A 206 -11.33 -16.98 16.56
CA ASN A 206 -12.23 -18.12 16.61
C ASN A 206 -12.69 -18.47 15.20
N TRP A 207 -11.94 -19.34 14.52
CA TRP A 207 -12.27 -19.73 13.15
C TRP A 207 -13.67 -20.38 13.04
N GLN A 208 -14.19 -21.05 14.08
CA GLN A 208 -15.49 -21.73 14.02
C GLN A 208 -16.69 -20.78 14.12
N THR A 209 -16.55 -19.65 14.83
CA THR A 209 -17.68 -18.77 15.17
C THR A 209 -17.40 -17.28 14.95
N GLY A 210 -16.19 -16.93 14.53
CA GLY A 210 -15.71 -15.56 14.32
C GLY A 210 -16.22 -14.92 13.04
N ILE A 211 -17.45 -15.21 12.62
CA ILE A 211 -18.08 -14.63 11.44
C ILE A 211 -18.44 -13.16 11.73
N TRP A 212 -18.09 -12.26 10.83
CA TRP A 212 -18.28 -10.82 10.96
C TRP A 212 -19.24 -10.26 9.91
N ALA A 213 -19.97 -9.18 10.20
CA ALA A 213 -20.99 -8.69 9.28
C ALA A 213 -20.45 -8.18 7.93
N GLU A 214 -19.18 -7.79 7.87
CA GLU A 214 -18.51 -7.35 6.64
C GLU A 214 -18.31 -8.49 5.66
N THR A 215 -18.29 -8.15 4.37
CA THR A 215 -17.97 -9.04 3.26
C THR A 215 -16.60 -8.68 2.71
N PRO A 216 -15.88 -9.57 2.02
CA PRO A 216 -14.70 -9.20 1.25
C PRO A 216 -14.87 -7.92 0.42
N VAL A 217 -13.81 -7.12 0.37
CA VAL A 217 -13.81 -5.78 -0.22
C VAL A 217 -12.77 -5.66 -1.33
N SER A 218 -13.09 -4.85 -2.32
CA SER A 218 -12.16 -4.48 -3.40
C SER A 218 -11.28 -3.30 -3.01
N LEU A 219 -10.15 -3.15 -3.67
CA LEU A 219 -9.29 -1.97 -3.50
C LEU A 219 -10.03 -0.65 -3.79
N PRO A 220 -10.81 -0.49 -4.89
CA PRO A 220 -11.60 0.72 -5.10
C PRO A 220 -12.61 1.01 -3.98
N GLU A 221 -13.26 -0.02 -3.42
CA GLU A 221 -14.15 0.16 -2.27
C GLU A 221 -13.41 0.70 -1.04
N ILE A 222 -12.20 0.20 -0.76
CA ILE A 222 -11.38 0.64 0.38
C ILE A 222 -10.85 2.06 0.17
N LEU A 223 -10.39 2.40 -1.03
CA LEU A 223 -9.96 3.77 -1.33
C LEU A 223 -11.11 4.77 -1.20
N ASN A 224 -12.31 4.40 -1.66
CA ASN A 224 -13.52 5.21 -1.48
C ASN A 224 -13.91 5.33 -0.01
N HIS A 225 -13.85 4.24 0.75
CA HIS A 225 -14.12 4.23 2.18
C HIS A 225 -13.16 5.17 2.93
N TYR A 226 -11.85 5.01 2.71
CA TYR A 226 -10.80 5.87 3.25
C TYR A 226 -11.09 7.35 2.98
N LYS A 227 -11.42 7.70 1.73
CA LYS A 227 -11.70 9.09 1.32
C LYS A 227 -12.98 9.63 1.97
N SER A 228 -14.05 8.83 1.98
CA SER A 228 -15.35 9.23 2.55
C SER A 228 -15.27 9.48 4.05
N LYS A 229 -14.42 8.73 4.75
CA LYS A 229 -14.14 8.87 6.19
C LYS A 229 -13.05 9.90 6.49
N GLY A 230 -12.39 10.44 5.46
CA GLY A 230 -11.28 11.38 5.56
C GLY A 230 -10.10 10.86 6.38
N PHE A 231 -9.71 9.60 6.23
CA PHE A 231 -8.56 9.11 6.99
C PHE A 231 -7.28 9.92 6.70
N GLY A 232 -6.48 10.13 7.76
CA GLY A 232 -5.24 10.90 7.75
C GLY A 232 -3.96 10.06 7.89
N PHE A 233 -4.09 8.74 8.07
CA PHE A 233 -2.97 7.80 8.13
C PHE A 233 -2.51 7.39 6.72
N VAL A 234 -1.26 6.99 6.54
CA VAL A 234 -0.74 6.50 5.25
C VAL A 234 -1.15 5.04 5.04
N LEU A 235 -1.66 4.72 3.85
CA LEU A 235 -2.05 3.36 3.48
C LEU A 235 -0.94 2.67 2.70
N PHE A 236 -0.32 1.66 3.30
CA PHE A 236 0.60 0.75 2.62
C PHE A 236 -0.23 -0.30 1.87
N ILE A 237 0.08 -0.52 0.60
CA ILE A 237 -0.59 -1.50 -0.24
C ILE A 237 0.43 -2.57 -0.65
N ASP A 238 0.34 -3.75 -0.06
CA ASP A 238 1.19 -4.90 -0.39
C ASP A 238 0.60 -5.65 -1.60
N VAL A 239 1.29 -5.53 -2.73
CA VAL A 239 0.96 -6.18 -4.00
C VAL A 239 1.99 -7.25 -4.32
N LYS A 240 1.52 -8.38 -4.85
CA LYS A 240 2.34 -9.58 -4.97
C LYS A 240 3.08 -9.72 -6.30
N ASN A 241 2.70 -8.95 -7.33
CA ASN A 241 3.32 -8.99 -8.66
C ASN A 241 3.12 -7.67 -9.43
N LYS A 242 3.85 -7.50 -10.54
CA LYS A 242 3.80 -6.31 -11.42
C LYS A 242 2.43 -6.00 -11.98
N ASP A 243 1.67 -7.01 -12.41
CA ASP A 243 0.39 -6.78 -13.07
C ASP A 243 -0.65 -6.29 -12.06
N ASP A 244 -0.62 -6.79 -10.83
CA ASP A 244 -1.47 -6.30 -9.74
C ASP A 244 -1.04 -4.92 -9.26
N PHE A 245 0.26 -4.67 -9.13
CA PHE A 245 0.79 -3.33 -8.90
C PHE A 245 0.28 -2.34 -9.96
N ARG A 246 0.28 -2.77 -11.24
CA ARG A 246 -0.24 -1.97 -12.35
C ARG A 246 -1.68 -1.53 -12.07
N GLN A 247 -2.56 -2.51 -11.85
CA GLN A 247 -3.97 -2.23 -11.67
C GLN A 247 -4.24 -1.47 -10.37
N ALA A 248 -3.47 -1.71 -9.31
CA ALA A 248 -3.58 -1.02 -8.04
C ALA A 248 -3.21 0.46 -8.16
N TRP A 249 -2.13 0.79 -8.89
CA TRP A 249 -1.76 2.17 -9.19
C TRP A 249 -2.87 2.92 -9.93
N ILE A 250 -3.49 2.29 -10.93
CA ILE A 250 -4.63 2.89 -11.67
C ILE A 250 -5.75 3.24 -10.70
N ASN A 251 -6.12 2.29 -9.82
CA ASN A 251 -7.19 2.51 -8.84
C ASN A 251 -6.85 3.67 -7.88
N VAL A 252 -5.59 3.76 -7.43
CA VAL A 252 -5.11 4.82 -6.54
C VAL A 252 -5.15 6.20 -7.20
N VAL A 253 -4.68 6.31 -8.45
CA VAL A 253 -4.73 7.57 -9.21
C VAL A 253 -6.19 7.98 -9.47
N GLN A 254 -7.04 7.06 -9.90
CA GLN A 254 -8.47 7.32 -10.13
C GLN A 254 -9.19 7.78 -8.85
N ALA A 255 -8.78 7.29 -7.68
CA ALA A 255 -9.31 7.74 -6.40
C ALA A 255 -8.75 9.11 -5.94
N GLY A 256 -7.65 9.57 -6.54
CA GLY A 256 -6.89 10.75 -6.11
C GLY A 256 -6.12 10.52 -4.80
N MET A 257 -5.56 9.32 -4.63
CA MET A 257 -4.96 8.80 -3.39
C MET A 257 -3.43 8.65 -3.46
N ASN A 258 -2.80 9.05 -4.56
CA ASN A 258 -1.36 8.89 -4.83
C ASN A 258 -0.47 9.50 -3.73
N GLU A 259 -0.85 10.64 -3.15
CA GLU A 259 -0.09 11.30 -2.08
C GLU A 259 -0.36 10.74 -0.67
N ARG A 260 -1.05 9.60 -0.56
CA ARG A 260 -1.44 8.98 0.73
C ARG A 260 -1.14 7.49 0.81
N VAL A 261 -0.51 6.95 -0.23
CA VAL A 261 -0.29 5.52 -0.40
C VAL A 261 1.19 5.24 -0.57
N VAL A 262 1.66 4.13 0.01
CA VAL A 262 2.97 3.52 -0.25
C VAL A 262 2.76 2.11 -0.79
N PHE A 263 3.31 1.78 -1.94
CA PHE A 263 3.25 0.42 -2.50
C PHE A 263 4.39 -0.43 -1.98
N LYS A 264 4.05 -1.58 -1.41
CA LYS A 264 5.00 -2.64 -1.08
C LYS A 264 4.94 -3.73 -2.14
N ILE A 265 6.11 -4.17 -2.61
CA ILE A 265 6.21 -5.31 -3.53
C ILE A 265 7.58 -5.98 -3.36
N GLY A 266 7.64 -7.29 -3.60
CA GLY A 266 8.89 -8.04 -3.60
C GLY A 266 9.93 -7.40 -4.52
N ALA A 267 11.15 -7.18 -4.02
CA ALA A 267 12.23 -6.56 -4.77
C ALA A 267 12.65 -7.37 -6.01
N THR A 268 12.30 -8.64 -6.08
CA THR A 268 12.48 -9.50 -7.26
C THR A 268 11.66 -9.03 -8.47
N GLU A 269 10.52 -8.37 -8.24
CA GLU A 269 9.72 -7.77 -9.31
C GLU A 269 10.49 -6.58 -9.90
N PHE A 270 11.03 -5.70 -9.07
CA PHE A 270 11.83 -4.56 -9.54
C PHE A 270 13.23 -4.58 -8.92
N PRO A 271 14.16 -5.39 -9.46
CA PRO A 271 15.49 -5.53 -8.88
C PRO A 271 16.30 -4.23 -8.87
N ARG A 272 16.01 -3.29 -9.76
CA ARG A 272 16.66 -1.98 -9.83
C ARG A 272 15.67 -0.89 -10.19
N ALA A 273 16.01 0.35 -9.88
CA ALA A 273 15.20 1.52 -10.20
C ALA A 273 14.89 1.67 -11.69
N ILE A 274 15.85 1.34 -12.57
CA ILE A 274 15.62 1.35 -14.03
C ILE A 274 14.54 0.36 -14.46
N ASP A 275 14.41 -0.78 -13.78
CA ASP A 275 13.40 -1.79 -14.10
C ASP A 275 12.01 -1.27 -13.70
N PHE A 276 11.90 -0.59 -12.56
CA PHE A 276 10.70 0.13 -12.14
C PHE A 276 10.34 1.28 -13.10
N SER A 277 11.28 2.18 -13.38
CA SER A 277 11.05 3.34 -14.27
C SER A 277 10.69 2.91 -15.70
N LYS A 278 11.32 1.85 -16.23
CA LYS A 278 10.95 1.27 -17.53
C LYS A 278 9.54 0.70 -17.50
N PHE A 279 9.17 0.00 -16.43
CA PHE A 279 7.83 -0.53 -16.28
C PHE A 279 6.79 0.60 -16.23
N MET A 280 7.04 1.64 -15.44
CA MET A 280 6.15 2.79 -15.34
C MET A 280 6.05 3.55 -16.66
N SER A 281 7.17 3.80 -17.35
CA SER A 281 7.18 4.49 -18.64
C SER A 281 6.43 3.74 -19.74
N THR A 282 6.62 2.42 -19.84
CA THR A 282 5.97 1.60 -20.86
C THR A 282 4.46 1.48 -20.62
N ASN A 283 4.04 1.45 -19.35
CA ASN A 283 2.64 1.16 -19.00
C ASN A 283 1.80 2.41 -18.71
N TYR A 284 2.41 3.61 -18.54
CA TYR A 284 1.69 4.79 -18.01
C TYR A 284 2.08 6.16 -18.53
N LEU A 285 3.35 6.41 -18.92
CA LEU A 285 3.79 7.78 -19.25
C LEU A 285 3.20 8.35 -20.55
N GLY A 286 2.43 7.55 -21.30
CA GLY A 286 1.70 8.01 -22.50
C GLY A 286 0.33 8.65 -22.23
N SER A 287 -0.26 8.52 -21.04
CA SER A 287 -1.64 8.97 -20.76
C SER A 287 -1.82 9.81 -19.49
N TRP A 288 -0.84 9.80 -18.56
CA TRP A 288 -0.97 10.41 -17.23
C TRP A 288 0.16 11.39 -16.83
N GLY A 289 1.03 11.80 -17.77
CA GLY A 289 1.99 12.89 -17.52
C GLY A 289 2.94 12.70 -16.32
N THR A 290 3.12 13.76 -15.52
CA THR A 290 4.03 13.92 -14.35
C THR A 290 3.69 13.05 -13.13
N ASP A 291 2.63 12.25 -13.18
CA ASP A 291 2.10 11.50 -12.02
C ASP A 291 3.04 10.42 -11.48
N ALA A 292 4.01 9.97 -12.29
CA ALA A 292 5.04 9.02 -11.85
C ALA A 292 5.93 9.58 -10.71
N ASN A 293 6.02 10.90 -10.56
CA ASN A 293 6.74 11.52 -9.43
C ASN A 293 5.97 11.45 -8.10
N HIS A 294 4.69 11.04 -8.13
CA HIS A 294 3.84 10.97 -6.95
C HIS A 294 3.63 9.53 -6.46
N ILE A 295 4.34 8.55 -7.03
CA ILE A 295 4.32 7.19 -6.52
C ILE A 295 5.29 7.06 -5.34
N ASN A 296 4.87 6.36 -4.30
CA ASN A 296 5.73 6.00 -3.17
C ASN A 296 5.94 4.49 -3.23
N PHE A 297 7.18 4.07 -3.42
CA PHE A 297 7.55 2.69 -3.67
C PHE A 297 8.45 2.15 -2.57
N MET A 298 8.13 0.96 -2.06
CA MET A 298 8.88 0.27 -1.02
C MET A 298 9.18 -1.17 -1.46
N PRO A 299 10.39 -1.46 -1.99
CA PRO A 299 10.78 -2.83 -2.29
C PRO A 299 10.95 -3.64 -1.00
N VAL A 300 10.50 -4.89 -1.03
CA VAL A 300 10.59 -5.85 0.08
C VAL A 300 11.68 -6.88 -0.23
N TYR A 301 12.68 -6.96 0.64
CA TYR A 301 13.79 -7.89 0.54
C TYR A 301 13.63 -8.99 1.60
N ASN A 302 13.16 -10.17 1.18
CA ASN A 302 13.13 -11.34 2.06
C ASN A 302 14.41 -12.16 1.92
N THR A 303 14.75 -12.92 2.96
CA THR A 303 15.95 -13.78 2.92
C THR A 303 15.86 -14.84 1.81
N GLY A 304 14.66 -15.32 1.49
CA GLY A 304 14.42 -16.24 0.37
C GLY A 304 14.68 -15.64 -1.02
N ASP A 305 14.62 -14.31 -1.15
CA ASP A 305 14.81 -13.62 -2.44
C ASP A 305 16.29 -13.48 -2.82
N ILE A 306 17.20 -13.74 -1.89
CA ILE A 306 18.65 -13.52 -2.04
C ILE A 306 19.30 -14.61 -2.89
N GLY A 307 18.78 -15.84 -2.84
CA GLY A 307 19.22 -16.95 -3.67
C GLY A 307 18.67 -16.90 -5.10
N ASN A 308 17.59 -16.13 -5.33
CA ASN A 308 17.04 -15.96 -6.65
C ASN A 308 17.97 -15.10 -7.50
N ARG A 309 18.35 -15.58 -8.69
CA ARG A 309 19.15 -14.82 -9.69
C ARG A 309 18.54 -13.45 -10.06
N GLY A 310 17.32 -13.15 -9.60
CA GLY A 310 16.57 -11.92 -9.85
C GLY A 310 17.14 -10.68 -9.17
N ILE A 311 17.55 -10.74 -7.89
CA ILE A 311 18.12 -9.55 -7.23
C ILE A 311 19.59 -9.43 -7.61
N ALA A 312 19.86 -8.49 -8.53
CA ALA A 312 21.18 -8.08 -8.99
C ALA A 312 22.14 -9.25 -9.34
N GLY A 313 21.61 -10.33 -9.91
CA GLY A 313 22.38 -11.47 -10.41
C GLY A 313 22.73 -12.54 -9.37
N GLY A 314 22.08 -12.57 -8.20
CA GLY A 314 22.32 -13.61 -7.18
C GLY A 314 23.62 -13.42 -6.39
N ARG A 315 24.05 -12.17 -6.22
CA ARG A 315 25.31 -11.81 -5.52
C ARG A 315 25.16 -11.72 -4.00
N GLY A 316 24.20 -12.42 -3.42
CA GLY A 316 23.93 -12.37 -1.98
C GLY A 316 23.52 -10.96 -1.51
N GLU A 317 23.94 -10.58 -0.30
CA GLU A 317 23.66 -9.26 0.28
C GLU A 317 24.23 -8.10 -0.56
N SER A 318 25.37 -8.30 -1.23
CA SER A 318 25.94 -7.25 -2.10
C SER A 318 25.02 -6.91 -3.28
N GLY A 319 24.28 -7.90 -3.79
CA GLY A 319 23.28 -7.67 -4.82
C GLY A 319 22.08 -6.89 -4.31
N VAL A 320 21.68 -7.13 -3.06
CA VAL A 320 20.62 -6.36 -2.39
C VAL A 320 21.07 -4.91 -2.16
N LEU A 321 22.31 -4.70 -1.74
CA LEU A 321 22.87 -3.36 -1.56
C LEU A 321 22.92 -2.60 -2.90
N ASP A 322 23.39 -3.23 -3.97
CA ASP A 322 23.41 -2.63 -5.31
C ASP A 322 21.99 -2.31 -5.82
N SER A 323 21.00 -3.16 -5.48
CA SER A 323 19.59 -2.90 -5.76
C SER A 323 19.12 -1.62 -5.07
N LEU A 324 19.35 -1.50 -3.76
CA LEU A 324 18.97 -0.32 -2.97
C LEU A 324 19.65 0.97 -3.45
N ILE A 325 20.97 0.92 -3.66
CA ILE A 325 21.75 2.05 -4.18
C ILE A 325 21.19 2.51 -5.52
N SER A 326 20.76 1.58 -6.39
CA SER A 326 20.20 1.96 -7.69
C SER A 326 18.94 2.85 -7.58
N TYR A 327 18.18 2.78 -6.48
CA TYR A 327 17.03 3.63 -6.24
C TYR A 327 17.41 5.04 -5.80
N GLU A 328 18.46 5.19 -4.98
CA GLU A 328 19.02 6.50 -4.61
C GLU A 328 19.72 7.16 -5.79
N ASP A 329 20.64 6.45 -6.47
CA ASP A 329 21.36 6.94 -7.64
C ASP A 329 20.38 7.42 -8.73
N TRP A 330 19.24 6.73 -8.90
CA TRP A 330 18.23 7.12 -9.88
C TRP A 330 17.54 8.43 -9.54
N GLU A 331 17.25 8.68 -8.26
CA GLU A 331 16.68 9.95 -7.82
C GLU A 331 17.68 11.10 -8.10
N ASP A 332 18.94 10.91 -7.75
CA ASP A 332 20.01 11.91 -7.98
C ASP A 332 20.25 12.17 -9.47
N ASP A 333 20.29 11.12 -10.30
CA ASP A 333 20.59 11.21 -11.73
C ASP A 333 19.41 11.77 -12.56
N THR A 334 18.17 11.48 -12.16
CA THR A 334 16.99 11.75 -13.01
C THR A 334 15.99 12.74 -12.41
N GLY A 335 16.08 13.01 -11.10
CA GLY A 335 15.09 13.78 -10.34
C GLY A 335 13.74 13.07 -10.15
N GLN A 336 13.62 11.79 -10.54
CA GLN A 336 12.41 11.00 -10.31
C GLN A 336 12.43 10.38 -8.91
N ASN A 337 11.68 10.97 -7.98
CA ASN A 337 11.60 10.49 -6.60
C ASN A 337 10.36 9.59 -6.38
N PHE A 338 10.52 8.31 -6.71
CA PHE A 338 9.53 7.28 -6.38
C PHE A 338 9.89 6.43 -5.16
N PHE A 339 11.17 6.36 -4.77
CA PHE A 339 11.60 5.51 -3.65
C PHE A 339 11.17 6.11 -2.31
N ALA A 340 10.45 5.31 -1.51
CA ALA A 340 9.93 5.75 -0.22
C ALA A 340 10.76 5.20 0.95
N ALA A 341 11.02 3.90 0.94
CA ALA A 341 11.77 3.18 1.96
C ALA A 341 12.07 1.77 1.41
N ALA A 342 12.76 0.93 2.16
CA ALA A 342 12.87 -0.51 1.86
C ALA A 342 12.48 -1.35 3.07
N GLU A 343 11.78 -2.46 2.85
CA GLU A 343 11.59 -3.46 3.91
C GLU A 343 12.68 -4.51 3.81
N VAL A 344 13.46 -4.68 4.88
CA VAL A 344 14.58 -5.62 4.94
C VAL A 344 14.27 -6.64 6.03
N ASN A 345 13.79 -7.81 5.61
CA ASN A 345 13.30 -8.85 6.52
C ASN A 345 14.44 -9.74 7.06
N MET A 346 15.43 -9.11 7.70
CA MET A 346 16.48 -9.80 8.44
C MET A 346 15.87 -10.55 9.63
N LYS A 347 16.30 -11.80 9.82
CA LYS A 347 15.72 -12.69 10.83
C LYS A 347 16.45 -12.70 12.17
N ALA A 348 17.77 -12.51 12.17
CA ALA A 348 18.57 -12.53 13.38
C ALA A 348 19.93 -11.84 13.17
N PRO A 349 20.64 -11.43 14.25
CA PRO A 349 22.00 -10.93 14.12
C PRO A 349 22.92 -12.00 13.50
N GLY A 350 23.75 -11.59 12.54
CA GLY A 350 24.68 -12.49 11.83
C GLY A 350 24.04 -13.41 10.79
N ALA A 351 22.71 -13.39 10.63
CA ALA A 351 22.02 -14.05 9.53
C ALA A 351 22.21 -13.26 8.22
N ILE A 352 21.68 -13.80 7.13
CA ILE A 352 21.65 -13.08 5.86
C ILE A 352 20.81 -11.79 6.01
N LEU A 353 21.23 -10.73 5.31
CA LEU A 353 20.81 -9.32 5.42
C LEU A 353 21.38 -8.55 6.62
N ALA A 354 22.11 -9.19 7.54
CA ALA A 354 22.70 -8.47 8.68
C ALA A 354 23.80 -7.49 8.26
N SER A 355 24.65 -7.86 7.30
CA SER A 355 25.72 -6.95 6.86
C SER A 355 25.16 -5.76 6.08
N LEU A 356 24.06 -5.99 5.35
CA LEU A 356 23.33 -4.93 4.66
C LEU A 356 22.89 -3.84 5.63
N LEU A 357 22.22 -4.21 6.73
CA LEU A 357 21.76 -3.22 7.71
C LEU A 357 22.90 -2.42 8.36
N ILE A 358 24.04 -3.07 8.61
CA ILE A 358 25.25 -2.37 9.10
C ILE A 358 25.72 -1.34 8.06
N ASN A 359 25.74 -1.69 6.77
CA ASN A 359 26.13 -0.75 5.72
C ASN A 359 25.14 0.42 5.59
N LEU A 360 23.83 0.15 5.69
CA LEU A 360 22.80 1.20 5.69
C LEU A 360 22.92 2.14 6.91
N GLN A 361 23.38 1.64 8.06
CA GLN A 361 23.56 2.44 9.27
C GLN A 361 24.79 3.35 9.20
N ARG A 362 25.89 2.87 8.62
CA ARG A 362 27.15 3.65 8.53
C ARG A 362 27.03 4.88 7.64
N GLY A 363 25.98 4.95 6.81
CA GLY A 363 25.77 6.06 5.89
C GLY A 363 26.85 6.14 4.82
N ASP A 364 27.59 5.05 4.60
CA ASP A 364 28.67 4.98 3.61
C ASP A 364 28.13 5.25 2.19
N ARG A 365 26.83 5.00 1.97
CA ARG A 365 26.03 5.37 0.78
C ARG A 365 24.57 5.53 1.18
N GLY A 366 24.13 6.75 1.47
CA GLY A 366 22.71 7.08 1.69
C GLY A 366 22.15 6.80 3.09
N ASN A 367 21.33 7.73 3.62
CA ASN A 367 20.53 7.50 4.83
C ASN A 367 19.19 6.85 4.46
N PHE A 368 19.25 5.62 3.95
CA PHE A 368 18.06 4.90 3.50
C PHE A 368 17.05 4.67 4.63
N SER A 369 15.78 4.92 4.35
CA SER A 369 14.70 4.50 5.22
C SER A 369 14.50 2.99 5.15
N SER A 370 14.55 2.33 6.30
CA SER A 370 14.50 0.88 6.41
C SER A 370 13.40 0.44 7.36
N GLY A 371 12.61 -0.51 6.89
CA GLY A 371 11.53 -1.17 7.60
C GLY A 371 11.82 -2.64 7.88
N ILE A 372 11.10 -3.19 8.84
CA ILE A 372 11.05 -4.61 9.14
C ILE A 372 9.61 -5.05 9.39
N PHE A 373 9.28 -6.28 9.01
CA PHE A 373 8.06 -6.94 9.46
C PHE A 373 8.28 -7.68 10.79
N HIS A 374 7.44 -7.35 11.78
CA HIS A 374 7.34 -8.00 13.09
C HIS A 374 6.05 -8.85 13.13
N PRO A 375 6.14 -10.15 12.78
CA PRO A 375 5.00 -11.05 12.89
C PRO A 375 4.71 -11.39 14.35
N ILE A 376 3.44 -11.60 14.65
CA ILE A 376 3.00 -12.22 15.89
C ILE A 376 2.33 -13.54 15.55
N THR A 377 2.46 -14.51 16.45
CA THR A 377 1.79 -15.78 16.30
C THR A 377 0.27 -15.59 16.14
N GLU A 378 -0.26 -16.13 15.04
CA GLU A 378 -1.68 -16.04 14.70
C GLU A 378 -2.52 -17.07 15.47
N TYR A 379 -1.93 -18.18 15.92
CA TYR A 379 -2.65 -19.23 16.64
C TYR A 379 -1.79 -20.00 17.67
N GLY A 380 -2.41 -20.49 18.76
CA GLY A 380 -1.76 -21.32 19.78
C GLY A 380 -2.38 -22.72 19.88
N ASP A 381 -1.60 -23.77 19.57
CA ASP A 381 -1.93 -25.14 19.95
C ASP A 381 -1.45 -25.40 21.40
N PRO A 382 -2.33 -25.79 22.34
CA PRO A 382 -1.95 -26.16 23.70
C PRO A 382 -0.90 -27.27 23.80
N LYS A 383 -0.74 -28.10 22.75
CA LYS A 383 0.17 -29.25 22.73
C LYS A 383 1.51 -28.97 22.05
N THR A 384 1.56 -28.04 21.09
CA THR A 384 2.70 -27.97 20.16
C THR A 384 3.36 -26.59 20.07
N ASN A 385 2.92 -25.61 20.88
CA ASN A 385 3.35 -24.21 20.90
C ASN A 385 3.10 -23.45 19.59
N SER A 386 2.32 -22.37 19.64
CA SER A 386 2.27 -21.22 18.71
C SER A 386 2.69 -21.43 17.24
N TYR A 387 1.73 -21.31 16.30
CA TYR A 387 1.92 -21.48 14.85
C TYR A 387 1.38 -20.31 14.02
N TYR A 388 1.87 -20.24 12.78
CA TYR A 388 1.44 -19.34 11.72
C TYR A 388 0.60 -20.12 10.70
N TYR A 389 -0.36 -19.45 10.07
CA TYR A 389 -1.00 -20.02 8.88
C TYR A 389 -0.05 -19.92 7.69
N ARG A 390 -0.18 -20.89 6.79
CA ARG A 390 0.44 -20.81 5.46
C ARG A 390 -0.41 -19.88 4.60
N SER A 391 0.22 -19.36 3.55
CA SER A 391 -0.47 -18.49 2.59
C SER A 391 -1.54 -19.23 1.78
N ASP A 392 -1.64 -20.55 1.83
CA ASP A 392 -2.77 -21.32 1.29
C ASP A 392 -3.92 -21.50 2.30
N ALA A 393 -3.97 -20.66 3.34
CA ALA A 393 -4.90 -20.73 4.47
C ALA A 393 -4.74 -21.96 5.39
N SER A 394 -3.90 -22.94 5.06
CA SER A 394 -3.72 -24.15 5.88
C SER A 394 -2.87 -23.90 7.12
N CYS A 395 -3.10 -24.69 8.16
CA CYS A 395 -2.26 -24.78 9.35
C CYS A 395 -1.34 -26.02 9.24
N CYS A 396 -0.24 -26.14 9.98
CA CYS A 396 0.38 -25.14 10.83
C CYS A 396 1.84 -24.99 10.44
N ASN A 397 2.32 -23.74 10.38
CA ASN A 397 3.69 -23.43 10.00
C ASN A 397 4.48 -22.78 11.14
N LYS A 398 5.81 -22.89 11.07
CA LYS A 398 6.75 -22.20 11.97
C LYS A 398 7.59 -21.23 11.16
N LEU A 399 8.11 -20.18 11.80
CA LEU A 399 9.05 -19.25 11.14
C LEU A 399 10.27 -19.99 10.55
N SER A 400 10.68 -21.10 11.17
CA SER A 400 11.75 -21.96 10.69
C SER A 400 11.53 -22.54 9.29
N ALA A 401 10.29 -22.67 8.82
CA ALA A 401 10.01 -23.13 7.48
C ALA A 401 10.43 -22.13 6.40
N TYR A 402 10.67 -20.87 6.76
CA TYR A 402 11.07 -19.82 5.83
C TYR A 402 12.57 -19.59 5.80
N TYR A 403 13.38 -20.35 6.55
CA TYR A 403 14.84 -20.15 6.63
C TYR A 403 15.51 -20.22 5.26
N PHE A 404 16.34 -19.23 4.99
CA PHE A 404 17.27 -19.24 3.87
C PHE A 404 18.49 -20.11 4.23
N ASN A 405 18.84 -21.05 3.35
CA ASN A 405 20.08 -21.81 3.44
C ASN A 405 21.07 -21.30 2.39
N GLY A 406 22.09 -20.58 2.86
CA GLY A 406 23.13 -19.97 2.02
C GLY A 406 24.25 -20.93 1.59
N GLY A 407 24.21 -22.20 2.02
CA GLY A 407 25.28 -23.16 1.75
C GLY A 407 26.61 -22.70 2.33
N SER A 408 27.70 -22.94 1.60
CA SER A 408 29.06 -22.54 2.01
C SER A 408 29.44 -21.10 1.63
N SER A 409 28.65 -20.44 0.77
CA SER A 409 29.00 -19.14 0.20
C SER A 409 28.33 -17.94 0.87
N LEU A 410 27.24 -18.16 1.59
CA LEU A 410 26.44 -17.11 2.21
C LEU A 410 26.00 -17.50 3.63
N PRO A 411 25.85 -16.54 4.55
CA PRO A 411 25.19 -16.77 5.83
C PRO A 411 23.81 -17.42 5.65
N SER A 412 23.46 -18.32 6.57
CA SER A 412 22.15 -18.97 6.59
C SER A 412 21.31 -18.45 7.75
N ASP A 413 19.99 -18.50 7.60
CA ASP A 413 19.08 -18.33 8.71
C ASP A 413 19.12 -19.58 9.58
N THR A 414 19.41 -19.40 10.87
CA THR A 414 19.36 -20.48 11.87
C THR A 414 18.28 -20.25 12.93
N VAL A 415 17.83 -18.99 13.04
CA VAL A 415 16.76 -18.55 13.93
C VAL A 415 16.01 -17.37 13.28
N ASP A 416 14.71 -17.26 13.56
CA ASP A 416 13.92 -16.07 13.25
C ASP A 416 13.46 -15.41 14.55
N LEU A 417 14.07 -14.28 14.87
CA LEU A 417 13.80 -13.47 16.04
C LEU A 417 12.83 -12.33 15.72
N ARG A 418 12.21 -12.29 14.54
CA ARG A 418 11.28 -11.21 14.18
C ARG A 418 10.02 -11.19 15.02
N GLU A 419 9.66 -12.27 15.69
CA GLU A 419 8.58 -12.28 16.72
C GLU A 419 9.06 -11.78 18.11
N ASN A 420 10.38 -11.69 18.31
CA ASN A 420 10.97 -11.32 19.59
C ASN A 420 11.02 -9.79 19.72
N ARG A 421 10.15 -9.22 20.56
CA ARG A 421 10.09 -7.76 20.78
C ARG A 421 11.44 -7.15 21.19
N PRO A 422 12.22 -7.71 22.15
CA PRO A 422 13.56 -7.21 22.45
C PRO A 422 14.47 -7.08 21.23
N PHE A 423 14.44 -8.04 20.29
CA PHE A 423 15.19 -7.96 19.04
C PHE A 423 14.74 -6.77 18.19
N ILE A 424 13.43 -6.56 17.99
CA ILE A 424 12.92 -5.40 17.25
C ILE A 424 13.33 -4.08 17.92
N LEU A 425 13.10 -3.96 19.22
CA LEU A 425 13.38 -2.74 20.00
C LEU A 425 14.87 -2.40 20.02
N GLN A 426 15.75 -3.41 20.08
CA GLN A 426 17.20 -3.21 19.97
C GLN A 426 17.57 -2.56 18.63
N HIS A 427 17.00 -3.04 17.52
CA HIS A 427 17.30 -2.51 16.19
C HIS A 427 16.66 -1.14 15.94
N VAL A 428 15.47 -0.89 16.50
CA VAL A 428 14.87 0.45 16.55
C VAL A 428 15.80 1.40 17.31
N SER A 429 16.20 1.06 18.54
CA SER A 429 17.10 1.87 19.36
C SER A 429 18.46 2.12 18.68
N GLY A 430 18.96 1.14 17.93
CA GLY A 430 20.20 1.23 17.15
C GLY A 430 20.09 2.02 15.83
N ASN A 431 18.91 2.56 15.51
CA ASN A 431 18.61 3.27 14.26
C ASN A 431 18.68 2.39 12.99
N TYR A 432 18.58 1.06 13.12
CA TYR A 432 18.56 0.14 11.98
C TYR A 432 17.19 0.08 11.30
N PHE A 433 16.12 0.25 12.06
CA PHE A 433 14.76 0.30 11.53
C PHE A 433 14.05 1.55 12.04
N ASN A 434 13.50 2.31 11.11
CA ASN A 434 12.66 3.48 11.38
C ASN A 434 11.22 3.28 10.93
N ILE A 435 10.90 2.11 10.37
CA ILE A 435 9.54 1.65 10.08
C ILE A 435 9.39 0.24 10.66
N VAL A 436 8.29 -0.03 11.36
CA VAL A 436 7.95 -1.39 11.76
C VAL A 436 6.52 -1.68 11.32
N THR A 437 6.38 -2.59 10.35
CA THR A 437 5.10 -3.20 10.04
C THR A 437 4.88 -4.31 11.04
N SER A 438 3.82 -4.24 11.83
CA SER A 438 3.64 -5.17 12.94
C SER A 438 2.19 -5.62 13.00
N ASP A 439 2.00 -6.89 13.34
CA ASP A 439 0.72 -7.34 13.84
C ASP A 439 0.40 -6.53 15.11
N ASP A 440 1.23 -6.62 16.16
CA ASP A 440 0.95 -5.99 17.45
C ASP A 440 1.49 -4.55 17.59
N VAL A 441 1.05 -3.65 16.70
CA VAL A 441 1.43 -2.23 16.79
C VAL A 441 1.00 -1.57 18.11
N TYR A 442 -0.09 -2.05 18.72
CA TYR A 442 -0.64 -1.45 19.93
C TYR A 442 0.31 -1.56 21.12
N ASN A 443 0.82 -2.77 21.41
CA ASN A 443 1.79 -2.94 22.49
C ASN A 443 3.15 -2.34 22.12
N LEU A 444 3.58 -2.54 20.86
CA LEU A 444 4.87 -2.04 20.38
C LEU A 444 4.97 -0.50 20.46
N ASN A 445 3.87 0.22 20.23
CA ASN A 445 3.80 1.68 20.38
C ASN A 445 4.26 2.16 21.77
N SER A 446 3.78 1.49 22.83
CA SER A 446 4.14 1.85 24.20
C SER A 446 5.61 1.58 24.52
N GLU A 447 6.21 0.57 23.90
CA GLU A 447 7.61 0.20 24.11
C GLU A 447 8.55 1.12 23.34
N ILE A 448 8.23 1.44 22.08
CA ILE A 448 8.98 2.41 21.27
C ILE A 448 8.89 3.81 21.88
N ALA A 449 7.76 4.18 22.49
CA ALA A 449 7.64 5.44 23.22
C ALA A 449 8.65 5.55 24.38
N LYS A 450 8.89 4.46 25.12
CA LYS A 450 9.90 4.41 26.20
C LYS A 450 11.33 4.59 25.71
N LEU A 451 11.58 4.33 24.41
CA LEU A 451 12.87 4.60 23.76
C LEU A 451 13.00 6.06 23.29
N ASN A 452 12.00 6.91 23.52
CA ASN A 452 11.88 8.27 22.96
C ASN A 452 11.85 8.29 21.41
N ARG A 453 11.23 7.27 20.81
CA ARG A 453 11.17 7.08 19.34
C ARG A 453 9.78 7.29 18.75
N ARG A 454 8.95 8.07 19.44
CA ARG A 454 7.56 8.40 19.06
C ARG A 454 7.33 9.91 19.09
N ASN A 455 8.24 10.72 18.54
CA ASN A 455 8.01 12.16 18.35
C ASN A 455 6.97 12.42 17.24
N THR A 456 5.72 12.03 17.49
CA THR A 456 4.62 12.07 16.50
C THR A 456 4.18 13.48 16.17
N LEU A 457 4.63 14.51 16.90
CA LEU A 457 4.40 15.94 16.56
C LEU A 457 4.81 16.26 15.10
N LYS A 458 5.77 15.51 14.55
CA LYS A 458 6.20 15.60 13.15
C LYS A 458 5.11 15.25 12.14
N TYR A 459 4.10 14.46 12.52
CA TYR A 459 3.00 14.03 11.63
C TYR A 459 1.88 15.06 11.48
N PHE A 460 1.81 16.06 12.37
CA PHE A 460 0.71 17.01 12.42
C PHE A 460 1.09 18.34 11.76
N LYS A 461 0.09 19.12 11.33
CA LYS A 461 0.21 20.56 11.09
C LYS A 461 -0.74 21.27 12.02
#